data_AF-A0AAW7LBB3-F1
#
_entry.id   AF-A0AAW7LBB3-F1
#
_cell.length_a   1.000
_cell.length_b   1.000
_cell.length_c   1.000
_cell.angle_alpha   90.00
_cell.angle_beta   90.00
_cell.angle_gamma   90.00
#
_symmetry.space_group_name_H-M   'P 1'
#
loop_
_entity.id
_entity.type
_entity.pdbx_description
1 polymer ?
#
loop_
_entity_poly.entity_id
_entity_poly.type
_entity_poly.pdbx_seq_one_letter_code
_entity_poly.pdbx_strand_id
1 'polypeptide(L)'
;MILTELFGLFSLSAFTMWGFLMTFFFNVFVYSLDVKRGTTLLLSSFIMMVSYTLSDYFYTWLSMKDSIYLDWAMYDIVTIIALACIYKIIKKTT
;
A
#
# COMPACT_ATOMS: atom_id res chain seq x y z
N MET A 1 7.55 2.99 18.85
CA MET A 1 7.67 2.10 20.02
C MET A 1 6.41 2.02 20.89
N ILE A 2 5.46 2.97 20.89
CA ILE A 2 4.17 2.78 21.60
C ILE A 2 3.20 1.86 20.86
N LEU A 3 2.95 2.09 19.56
CA LEU A 3 1.96 1.29 18.82
C LEU A 3 2.40 -0.16 18.62
N THR A 4 3.69 -0.38 18.41
CA THR A 4 4.26 -1.72 18.17
C THR A 4 4.21 -2.59 19.43
N GLU A 5 4.38 -1.98 20.61
CA GLU A 5 4.24 -2.65 21.91
C GLU A 5 2.76 -2.85 22.29
N LEU A 6 1.87 -1.90 21.93
CA LEU A 6 0.44 -1.98 22.25
C LEU A 6 -0.32 -3.00 21.39
N PHE A 7 -0.02 -3.06 20.08
CA PHE A 7 -0.75 -3.91 19.13
C PHE A 7 0.04 -5.18 18.72
N GLY A 8 1.37 -5.17 18.84
CA GLY A 8 2.24 -6.18 18.24
C GLY A 8 2.48 -5.90 16.74
N LEU A 9 3.67 -6.27 16.24
CA LEU A 9 4.10 -6.06 14.84
C LEU A 9 3.12 -6.66 13.81
N PHE A 10 2.62 -7.86 14.07
CA PHE A 10 1.69 -8.56 13.20
C PHE A 10 0.30 -7.91 13.13
N SER A 11 -0.17 -7.34 14.25
CA SER A 11 -1.46 -6.66 14.27
C SER A 11 -1.37 -5.30 13.55
N LEU A 12 -0.24 -4.60 13.70
CA LEU A 12 -0.02 -3.32 13.04
C LEU A 12 0.04 -3.47 11.52
N SER A 13 0.81 -4.44 11.02
CA SER A 13 0.87 -4.78 9.58
C SER A 13 -0.51 -5.15 9.05
N ALA A 14 -1.20 -6.10 9.70
CA ALA A 14 -2.57 -6.48 9.33
C ALA A 14 -3.56 -5.31 9.30
N PHE A 15 -3.47 -4.38 10.26
CA PHE A 15 -4.31 -3.18 10.29
C PHE A 15 -4.02 -2.24 9.11
N THR A 16 -2.75 -2.02 8.77
CA THR A 16 -2.37 -1.20 7.61
C THR A 16 -2.80 -1.83 6.29
N MET A 17 -2.59 -3.14 6.12
CA MET A 17 -3.05 -3.91 4.96
C MET A 17 -4.57 -3.81 4.80
N TRP A 18 -5.32 -3.99 5.90
CA TRP A 18 -6.77 -3.88 5.90
C TRP A 18 -7.25 -2.48 5.49
N GLY A 19 -6.60 -1.41 5.98
CA GLY A 19 -6.93 -0.04 5.60
C GLY A 19 -6.75 0.23 4.10
N PHE A 20 -5.64 -0.23 3.50
CA PHE A 20 -5.41 -0.06 2.07
C PHE A 20 -6.35 -0.90 1.21
N LEU A 21 -6.68 -2.12 1.66
CA LEU A 21 -7.67 -2.98 1.03
C LEU A 21 -9.07 -2.33 1.03
N MET A 22 -9.51 -1.79 2.16
CA MET A 22 -10.80 -1.08 2.24
C MET A 22 -10.83 0.17 1.34
N THR A 23 -9.71 0.91 1.28
CA THR A 23 -9.59 2.07 0.40
C THR A 23 -9.69 1.69 -1.08
N PHE A 24 -9.05 0.58 -1.48
CA PHE A 24 -9.16 0.06 -2.84
C PHE A 24 -10.58 -0.37 -3.18
N PHE A 25 -11.25 -1.16 -2.32
CA PHE A 25 -12.63 -1.57 -2.57
C PHE A 25 -13.61 -0.41 -2.63
N PHE A 26 -13.42 0.61 -1.79
CA PHE A 26 -14.21 1.84 -1.88
C PHE A 26 -14.04 2.52 -3.24
N ASN A 27 -12.81 2.65 -3.74
CA ASN A 27 -12.57 3.27 -5.04
C ASN A 27 -13.12 2.41 -6.20
N VAL A 28 -13.05 1.08 -6.12
CA VAL A 28 -13.67 0.17 -7.09
C VAL A 28 -15.19 0.33 -7.10
N PHE A 29 -15.80 0.44 -5.93
CA PHE A 29 -17.24 0.66 -5.79
C PHE A 29 -17.67 2.00 -6.40
N VAL A 30 -16.97 3.09 -6.04
CA VAL A 30 -17.25 4.42 -6.60
C VAL A 30 -17.04 4.47 -8.11
N TYR A 31 -16.03 3.77 -8.63
CA TYR A 31 -15.79 3.65 -10.07
C TYR A 31 -16.92 2.91 -10.79
N SER A 32 -17.43 1.82 -10.19
CA SER A 32 -18.54 1.03 -10.74
C SER A 32 -19.85 1.81 -10.87
N LEU A 33 -20.06 2.83 -10.03
CA LEU A 33 -21.26 3.68 -10.07
C LEU A 33 -21.20 4.80 -11.12
N ASP A 34 -20.09 4.92 -11.85
CA ASP A 34 -19.84 5.96 -12.85
C ASP A 34 -19.98 7.42 -12.35
N VAL A 35 -20.01 7.63 -11.03
CA VAL A 35 -20.21 8.94 -10.40
C VAL A 35 -18.94 9.80 -10.45
N LYS A 36 -17.75 9.16 -10.40
CA LYS A 36 -16.44 9.84 -10.48
C LYS A 36 -15.42 8.94 -11.21
N ARG A 37 -15.21 9.15 -12.52
CA ARG A 37 -14.20 8.45 -13.35
C ARG A 37 -12.75 8.89 -13.10
N GLY A 38 -12.38 9.18 -11.86
CA GLY A 38 -10.98 9.45 -11.49
C GLY A 38 -10.18 8.14 -11.47
N THR A 39 -9.73 7.66 -12.62
CA THR A 39 -8.93 6.41 -12.73
C THR A 39 -7.61 6.49 -11.95
N THR A 40 -7.11 7.70 -11.71
CA THR A 40 -5.90 7.97 -10.92
C THR A 40 -6.03 7.50 -9.47
N LEU A 41 -7.19 7.68 -8.84
CA LEU A 41 -7.44 7.29 -7.44
C LEU A 41 -7.60 5.77 -7.29
N LEU A 42 -8.27 5.14 -8.25
CA LEU A 42 -8.41 3.68 -8.27
C LEU A 42 -7.04 3.03 -8.45
N LEU A 43 -6.23 3.55 -9.37
CA LEU A 43 -4.94 2.96 -9.69
C LEU A 43 -3.90 3.23 -8.59
N SER A 44 -3.92 4.40 -7.94
CA SER A 44 -3.06 4.68 -6.78
C SER A 44 -3.39 3.79 -5.58
N SER A 45 -4.67 3.65 -5.23
CA SER A 45 -5.10 2.77 -4.13
C SER A 45 -4.80 1.29 -4.41
N PHE A 46 -4.87 0.86 -5.67
CA PHE A 46 -4.45 -0.49 -6.08
C PHE A 46 -2.96 -0.73 -5.83
N ILE A 47 -2.09 0.19 -6.24
CA ILE A 47 -0.63 0.07 -6.01
C ILE A 47 -0.33 0.01 -4.51
N MET A 48 -0.97 0.85 -3.71
CA MET A 48 -0.78 0.87 -2.26
C MET A 48 -1.18 -0.46 -1.63
N MET A 49 -2.33 -1.04 -2.02
CA MET A 49 -2.75 -2.35 -1.55
C MET A 49 -1.76 -3.45 -1.96
N VAL A 50 -1.35 -3.51 -3.23
CA VAL A 50 -0.42 -4.54 -3.72
C VAL A 50 0.94 -4.41 -3.03
N SER A 51 1.45 -3.19 -2.86
CA SER A 51 2.77 -3.02 -2.28
C SER A 51 2.83 -3.40 -0.79
N TYR A 52 1.79 -3.06 -0.01
CA TYR A 52 1.74 -3.43 1.40
C TYR A 52 1.46 -4.92 1.62
N THR A 53 0.66 -5.55 0.75
CA THR A 53 0.45 -7.01 0.79
C THR A 53 1.70 -7.79 0.42
N LEU A 54 2.46 -7.33 -0.58
CA LEU A 54 3.76 -7.92 -0.92
C LEU A 54 4.78 -7.70 0.20
N SER A 55 4.83 -6.49 0.77
CA SER A 55 5.71 -6.18 1.90
C SER A 55 5.49 -7.16 3.05
N ASP A 56 4.24 -7.34 3.52
CA ASP A 56 3.94 -8.26 4.64
C ASP A 56 4.25 -9.73 4.30
N TYR A 57 4.00 -10.16 3.06
CA TYR A 57 4.30 -11.53 2.62
C TYR A 57 5.81 -11.80 2.52
N PHE A 58 6.60 -10.85 2.01
CA PHE A 58 8.06 -10.98 1.96
C PHE A 58 8.70 -10.78 3.33
N TYR A 59 8.10 -9.95 4.19
CA TYR A 59 8.56 -9.68 5.54
C TYR A 59 8.50 -10.95 6.42
N THR A 60 7.42 -11.73 6.28
CA THR A 60 7.27 -13.02 6.99
C THR A 60 8.22 -14.11 6.49
N TRP A 61 8.71 -14.03 5.24
CA TRP A 61 9.57 -15.05 4.64
C TRP A 61 11.07 -14.72 4.70
N LEU A 62 11.45 -13.43 4.69
CA LEU A 62 12.84 -12.99 4.48
C LEU A 62 13.46 -12.21 5.65
N SER A 63 12.68 -11.71 6.61
CA SER A 63 13.19 -10.79 7.64
C SER A 63 13.72 -11.56 8.87
N MET A 64 15.04 -11.79 8.89
CA MET A 64 15.79 -12.17 10.09
C MET A 64 15.87 -10.96 11.04
N LYS A 65 14.90 -10.88 11.98
CA LYS A 65 14.81 -10.17 13.27
C LYS A 65 15.45 -8.78 13.56
N ASP A 66 16.46 -8.28 12.85
CA ASP A 66 17.31 -7.20 13.39
C ASP A 66 17.08 -5.79 12.79
N SER A 67 16.33 -5.62 11.69
CA SER A 67 16.18 -4.29 11.02
C SER A 67 14.77 -3.93 10.51
N ILE A 68 13.75 -4.21 11.30
CA ILE A 68 12.32 -4.05 10.97
C ILE A 68 11.95 -2.69 10.36
N TYR A 69 12.42 -1.59 10.96
CA TYR A 69 12.05 -0.24 10.53
C TYR A 69 12.76 0.19 9.24
N LEU A 70 13.96 -0.35 8.98
CA LEU A 70 14.73 -0.03 7.79
C LEU A 70 14.11 -0.74 6.57
N ASP A 71 13.65 -1.98 6.76
CA ASP A 71 12.92 -2.72 5.74
C ASP A 71 11.63 -1.97 5.34
N TRP A 72 10.84 -1.51 6.32
CA TRP A 72 9.63 -0.72 6.05
C TRP A 72 9.93 0.56 5.26
N ALA A 73 10.97 1.30 5.65
CA ALA A 73 11.39 2.50 4.94
C ALA A 73 11.81 2.21 3.49
N MET A 74 12.48 1.09 3.23
CA MET A 74 12.85 0.67 1.88
C MET A 74 11.61 0.33 1.03
N TYR A 75 10.64 -0.40 1.58
CA TYR A 75 9.39 -0.69 0.89
C TYR A 75 8.60 0.60 0.60
N ASP A 76 8.55 1.55 1.53
CA ASP A 76 7.91 2.85 1.29
C ASP A 76 8.57 3.61 0.14
N ILE A 77 9.91 3.63 0.06
CA ILE A 77 10.63 4.24 -1.07
C ILE A 77 10.23 3.58 -2.39
N VAL A 78 10.16 2.24 -2.44
CA VAL A 78 9.72 1.50 -3.62
C VAL A 78 8.27 1.86 -3.99
N THR A 79 7.37 1.99 -3.01
CA THR A 79 5.97 2.38 -3.26
C THR A 79 5.88 3.78 -3.88
N ILE A 80 6.67 4.73 -3.37
CA ILE A 80 6.69 6.12 -3.85
C ILE A 80 7.24 6.17 -5.29
N ILE A 81 8.28 5.40 -5.59
CA ILE A 81 8.82 5.30 -6.96
C ILE A 81 7.77 4.72 -7.90
N ALA A 82 7.08 3.65 -7.51
CA ALA A 82 6.02 3.05 -8.31
C ALA A 82 4.88 4.03 -8.60
N LEU A 83 4.42 4.77 -7.58
CA LEU A 83 3.42 5.83 -7.72
C LEU A 83 3.90 6.96 -8.64
N ALA A 84 5.15 7.40 -8.51
CA ALA A 84 5.72 8.45 -9.34
C ALA A 84 5.85 8.02 -10.82
N CYS A 85 6.27 6.77 -11.06
CA CYS A 85 6.32 6.17 -12.40
C CYS A 85 4.94 6.14 -13.03
N ILE A 86 3.94 5.66 -12.28
CA ILE A 86 2.57 5.55 -12.76
C ILE A 86 1.94 6.92 -12.98
N TYR A 87 2.19 7.89 -12.10
CA TYR A 87 1.75 9.27 -12.30
C TYR A 87 2.31 9.85 -13.61
N LYS A 88 3.60 9.62 -13.89
CA LYS A 88 4.23 10.05 -15.15
C LYS A 88 3.64 9.35 -16.38
N ILE A 89 3.29 8.07 -16.29
CA ILE A 89 2.66 7.30 -17.37
C ILE A 89 1.24 7.82 -17.61
N ILE A 90 0.44 7.99 -16.55
CA ILE A 90 -0.96 8.43 -16.66
C ILE A 90 -1.05 9.85 -17.21
N LYS A 91 -0.14 10.76 -16.80
CA LYS A 91 -0.06 12.11 -17.37
C LYS A 91 0.27 12.12 -18.87
N LYS A 92 0.84 11.03 -19.40
CA LYS A 92 1.05 10.83 -20.84
C LYS A 92 -0.17 10.25 -21.55
N THR A 93 -1.15 9.71 -20.83
CA THR A 93 -2.33 8.99 -21.38
C THR A 93 -3.67 9.71 -21.21
N THR A 94 -3.72 10.81 -20.47
CA THR A 94 -4.81 11.82 -20.53
C THR A 94 -4.40 12.97 -21.43
#